data_AF-A0A4P7NY47-F1
#
_entry.id   AF-A0A4P7NY47-F1
#
_cell.length_a   1.000
_cell.length_b   1.000
_cell.length_c   1.000
_cell.angle_alpha   90.00
_cell.angle_beta   90.00
_cell.angle_gamma   90.00
#
_symmetry.space_group_name_H-M   'P 1'
#
loop_
_entity.id
_entity.type
_entity.pdbx_description
1 polymer ?
#
loop_
_entity_poly.entity_id
_entity_poly.type
_entity_poly.pdbx_seq_one_letter_code
_entity_poly.pdbx_strand_id
1 'polypeptide(L)'
;MEKEDYDKASQALDEIIATRDDNLLEQVEQIAQNLHDTLEQFGTDSLLLQHTKHGLPDATERLEYVIETTEEASNKTLSAAENAIALLETLESQATDDSQKELISKAQSEVTEIMMAQSFQDLTGQVLNRVIMLVTSLEQSLMELIDKSGIHIDDIPDPSDSEEERKAQEMKGIGPNVTKSSQQNAVSSQDEVDDLLGDLGI
;
A
#
# COMPACT_ATOMS: atom_id res chain seq x y z
N MET A 1 76.69 -4.18 5.22
CA MET A 1 75.99 -2.92 5.45
C MET A 1 74.73 -2.83 4.58
N GLU A 2 74.80 -2.79 3.24
CA GLU A 2 73.56 -2.72 2.42
C GLU A 2 72.57 -3.87 2.68
N LYS A 3 73.04 -5.12 2.81
CA LYS A 3 72.16 -6.29 3.00
C LYS A 3 71.41 -6.29 4.36
N GLU A 4 72.04 -5.77 5.42
CA GLU A 4 71.41 -5.66 6.75
C GLU A 4 70.38 -4.52 6.81
N ASP A 5 70.58 -3.44 6.05
CA ASP A 5 69.59 -2.37 5.94
C ASP A 5 68.38 -2.79 5.10
N TYR A 6 68.58 -3.64 4.08
CA TYR A 6 67.49 -4.26 3.32
C TYR A 6 66.65 -5.21 4.18
N ASP A 7 67.28 -6.06 5.00
CA ASP A 7 66.54 -6.98 5.88
C ASP A 7 65.74 -6.23 6.96
N LYS A 8 66.32 -5.16 7.53
CA LYS A 8 65.60 -4.29 8.49
C LYS A 8 64.45 -3.52 7.83
N ALA A 9 64.64 -3.04 6.61
CA ALA A 9 63.59 -2.35 5.86
C ALA A 9 62.44 -3.32 5.50
N SER A 10 62.75 -4.56 5.14
CA SER A 10 61.74 -5.61 4.91
C SER A 10 60.97 -5.92 6.19
N GLN A 11 61.68 -6.10 7.31
CA GLN A 11 61.06 -6.40 8.60
C GLN A 11 60.14 -5.25 9.08
N ALA A 12 60.54 -3.99 8.89
CA ALA A 12 59.69 -2.85 9.19
C ALA A 12 58.48 -2.75 8.25
N LEU A 13 58.62 -3.15 6.98
CA LEU A 13 57.51 -3.20 6.03
C LEU A 13 56.50 -4.30 6.43
N ASP A 14 57.00 -5.47 6.82
CA ASP A 14 56.18 -6.59 7.28
C ASP A 14 55.44 -6.25 8.58
N GLU A 15 56.08 -5.55 9.52
CA GLU A 15 55.42 -5.04 10.74
C GLU A 15 54.31 -4.00 10.43
N ILE A 16 54.54 -3.11 9.46
CA ILE A 16 53.52 -2.14 9.02
C ILE A 16 52.36 -2.85 8.31
N ILE A 17 52.63 -3.86 7.49
CA ILE A 17 51.60 -4.67 6.82
C ILE A 17 50.78 -5.44 7.84
N ALA A 18 51.41 -6.12 8.80
CA ALA A 18 50.71 -6.85 9.86
C ALA A 18 49.83 -5.92 10.72
N THR A 19 50.37 -4.77 11.15
CA THR A 19 49.60 -3.78 11.93
C THR A 19 48.42 -3.22 11.14
N ARG A 20 48.61 -3.02 9.83
CA ARG A 20 47.55 -2.54 8.93
C ARG A 20 46.47 -3.60 8.75
N ASP A 21 46.85 -4.86 8.56
CA ASP A 21 45.91 -5.97 8.37
C ASP A 21 45.09 -6.21 9.65
N ASP A 22 45.71 -6.15 10.83
CA ASP A 22 45.01 -6.22 12.12
C ASP A 22 44.01 -5.07 12.29
N ASN A 23 44.42 -3.85 11.95
CA ASN A 23 43.54 -2.69 12.03
C ASN A 23 42.40 -2.73 11.00
N LEU A 24 42.63 -3.28 9.81
CA LEU A 24 41.59 -3.51 8.81
C LEU A 24 40.60 -4.59 9.28
N LEU A 25 41.09 -5.66 9.92
CA LEU A 25 40.24 -6.71 10.46
C LEU A 25 39.34 -6.17 11.59
N GLU A 26 39.92 -5.42 12.53
CA GLU A 26 39.20 -4.77 13.63
C GLU A 26 38.13 -3.79 13.12
N GLN A 27 38.44 -3.01 12.07
CA GLN A 27 37.46 -2.14 11.43
C GLN A 27 36.32 -2.92 10.76
N VAL A 28 36.62 -4.04 10.09
CA VAL A 28 35.59 -4.90 9.47
C VAL A 28 34.71 -5.55 10.53
N GLU A 29 35.28 -5.99 11.65
CA GLU A 29 34.54 -6.51 12.80
C GLU A 29 33.63 -5.44 13.41
N GLN A 30 34.13 -4.22 13.61
CA GLN A 30 33.34 -3.09 14.11
C GLN A 30 32.18 -2.75 13.16
N ILE A 31 32.42 -2.74 11.85
CA ILE A 31 31.38 -2.49 10.84
C ILE A 31 30.34 -3.61 10.85
N ALA A 32 30.77 -4.87 10.90
CA ALA A 32 29.88 -6.03 10.95
C ALA A 32 29.01 -6.02 12.22
N GLN A 33 29.59 -5.66 13.36
CA GLN A 33 28.87 -5.57 14.63
C GLN A 33 27.89 -4.39 14.64
N ASN A 34 28.31 -3.21 14.19
CA ASN A 34 27.41 -2.06 14.06
C ASN A 34 26.24 -2.34 13.09
N LEU A 35 26.50 -3.04 11.99
CA LEU A 35 25.45 -3.48 11.06
C LEU A 35 24.50 -4.46 11.73
N HIS A 36 25.04 -5.44 12.47
CA HIS A 36 24.25 -6.42 13.20
C HIS A 36 23.35 -5.75 14.24
N ASP A 37 23.91 -4.89 15.10
CA ASP A 37 23.17 -4.16 16.12
C ASP A 37 22.09 -3.26 15.50
N THR A 38 22.37 -2.64 14.34
CA THR A 38 21.39 -1.82 13.62
C THR A 38 20.25 -2.67 13.05
N LEU A 39 20.54 -3.86 12.53
CA LEU A 39 19.51 -4.79 12.03
C LEU A 39 18.68 -5.40 13.17
N GLU A 40 19.30 -5.70 14.31
CA GLU A 40 18.62 -6.17 15.51
C GLU A 40 17.71 -5.08 16.10
N GLN A 41 18.20 -3.84 16.15
CA GLN A 41 17.42 -2.67 16.57
C GLN A 41 16.25 -2.39 15.61
N PHE A 42 16.47 -2.55 14.30
CA PHE A 42 15.41 -2.47 13.30
C PHE A 42 14.34 -3.55 13.50
N GLY A 43 14.76 -4.75 13.92
CA GLY A 43 13.85 -5.85 14.24
C GLY A 43 13.10 -5.75 15.56
N THR A 44 13.62 -4.97 16.50
CA THR A 44 12.91 -4.68 17.75
C THR A 44 11.85 -3.60 17.58
N ASP A 45 11.85 -2.88 16.44
CA ASP A 45 10.83 -1.90 16.11
C ASP A 45 9.54 -2.61 15.63
N SER A 46 8.86 -3.22 16.60
CA SER A 46 7.64 -4.03 16.43
C SER A 46 6.57 -3.32 15.61
N LEU A 47 6.54 -1.99 15.63
CA LEU A 47 5.59 -1.18 14.86
C LEU A 47 5.82 -1.25 13.34
N LEU A 48 7.08 -1.17 12.88
CA LEU A 48 7.41 -1.28 11.45
C LEU A 48 7.16 -2.68 10.92
N LEU A 49 7.51 -3.69 11.72
CA LEU A 49 7.25 -5.09 11.45
C LEU A 49 5.75 -5.39 11.36
N GLN A 50 4.94 -4.84 12.28
CA GLN A 50 3.48 -4.96 12.30
C GLN A 50 2.83 -4.26 11.09
N HIS A 51 3.29 -3.05 10.75
CA HIS A 51 2.80 -2.34 9.56
C HIS A 51 3.20 -3.03 8.26
N THR A 52 4.37 -3.66 8.20
CA THR A 52 4.80 -4.42 7.02
C THR A 52 3.99 -5.71 6.86
N LYS A 53 3.71 -6.42 7.96
CA LYS A 53 2.97 -7.69 7.96
C LYS A 53 1.47 -7.53 7.65
N HIS A 54 0.84 -6.46 8.16
CA HIS A 54 -0.62 -6.29 8.03
C HIS A 54 -1.05 -4.95 7.45
N GLY A 55 -0.32 -3.86 7.71
CA GLY A 55 -0.72 -2.50 7.33
C GLY A 55 -0.58 -2.19 5.84
N LEU A 56 0.57 -2.52 5.24
CA LEU A 56 0.84 -2.31 3.81
C LEU A 56 -0.04 -3.21 2.91
N PRO A 57 -0.23 -4.51 3.23
CA PRO A 57 -1.17 -5.35 2.49
C PRO A 57 -2.61 -4.82 2.55
N ASP A 58 -3.12 -4.46 3.73
CA ASP A 58 -4.48 -3.93 3.91
C ASP A 58 -4.67 -2.59 3.16
N ALA A 59 -3.68 -1.70 3.22
CA ALA A 59 -3.73 -0.44 2.49
C ALA A 59 -3.75 -0.67 0.97
N THR A 60 -2.95 -1.61 0.47
CA THR A 60 -2.94 -1.98 -0.95
C THR A 60 -4.30 -2.49 -1.40
N GLU A 61 -4.88 -3.44 -0.66
CA GLU A 61 -6.18 -4.02 -0.99
C GLU A 61 -7.33 -2.99 -0.94
N ARG A 62 -7.30 -2.05 0.02
CA ARG A 62 -8.24 -0.93 0.06
C ARG A 62 -8.09 0.01 -1.13
N LEU A 63 -6.86 0.29 -1.57
CA LEU A 63 -6.60 1.12 -2.74
C LEU A 63 -7.07 0.44 -4.03
N GLU A 64 -6.87 -0.87 -4.16
CA GLU A 64 -7.40 -1.68 -5.26
C GLU A 64 -8.94 -1.61 -5.31
N TYR A 65 -9.61 -1.77 -4.16
CA TYR A 65 -11.07 -1.62 -4.08
C TYR A 65 -11.55 -0.22 -4.52
N VAL A 66 -10.85 0.83 -4.09
CA VAL A 66 -11.19 2.21 -4.50
C VAL A 66 -11.02 2.39 -6.01
N ILE A 67 -9.97 1.83 -6.63
CA ILE A 67 -9.84 1.86 -8.10
C ILE A 67 -11.04 1.17 -8.76
N GLU A 68 -11.33 -0.07 -8.36
CA GLU A 68 -12.40 -0.86 -8.98
C GLU A 68 -13.77 -0.17 -8.87
N THR A 69 -14.12 0.27 -7.66
CA THR A 69 -15.41 0.93 -7.42
C THR A 69 -15.52 2.30 -8.09
N THR A 70 -14.43 3.06 -8.18
CA THR A 70 -14.44 4.34 -8.91
C THR A 70 -14.50 4.13 -10.42
N GLU A 71 -13.89 3.08 -10.95
CA GLU A 71 -13.99 2.69 -12.35
C GLU A 71 -15.41 2.22 -12.70
N GLU A 72 -16.02 1.38 -11.87
CA GLU A 72 -17.42 0.95 -12.06
C GLU A 72 -18.38 2.14 -12.03
N ALA A 73 -18.23 3.04 -11.05
CA ALA A 73 -19.08 4.23 -10.93
C ALA A 73 -18.91 5.19 -12.12
N SER A 74 -17.69 5.35 -12.63
CA SER A 74 -17.40 6.15 -13.82
C SER A 74 -18.04 5.55 -15.07
N ASN A 75 -17.84 4.25 -15.31
CA ASN A 75 -18.46 3.53 -16.43
C ASN A 75 -19.99 3.67 -16.41
N LYS A 76 -20.60 3.51 -15.23
CA LYS A 76 -22.04 3.72 -15.03
C LYS A 76 -22.48 5.14 -15.34
N THR A 77 -21.68 6.14 -14.96
CA THR A 77 -21.94 7.55 -15.26
C THR A 77 -21.86 7.83 -16.76
N LEU A 78 -20.87 7.27 -17.46
CA LEU A 78 -20.72 7.40 -18.91
C LEU A 78 -21.90 6.79 -19.65
N SER A 79 -22.30 5.56 -19.29
CA SER A 79 -23.48 4.92 -19.89
C SER A 79 -24.78 5.69 -19.61
N ALA A 80 -24.93 6.27 -18.41
CA ALA A 80 -26.09 7.11 -18.11
C ALA A 80 -26.09 8.41 -18.95
N ALA A 81 -24.93 9.03 -19.15
CA ALA A 81 -24.77 10.21 -19.98
C ALA A 81 -25.08 9.92 -21.46
N GLU A 82 -24.59 8.82 -22.02
CA GLU A 82 -24.90 8.37 -23.38
C GLU A 82 -26.41 8.15 -23.58
N ASN A 83 -27.06 7.47 -22.62
CA ASN A 83 -28.51 7.28 -22.64
C ASN A 83 -29.26 8.61 -22.55
N ALA A 84 -28.79 9.55 -21.74
CA ALA A 84 -29.39 10.88 -21.63
C ALA A 84 -29.30 11.64 -22.96
N ILE A 85 -28.16 11.59 -23.66
CA ILE A 85 -28.00 12.18 -24.99
C ILE A 85 -28.99 11.57 -25.99
N ALA A 86 -29.11 10.23 -26.05
CA ALA A 86 -30.05 9.56 -26.95
C ALA A 86 -31.52 9.94 -26.67
N LEU A 87 -31.89 10.10 -25.40
CA LEU A 87 -33.21 10.59 -25.01
C LEU A 87 -33.42 12.06 -25.43
N LEU A 88 -32.40 12.91 -25.27
CA LEU A 88 -32.44 14.31 -25.68
C LEU A 88 -32.55 14.45 -27.20
N GLU A 89 -31.83 13.65 -27.99
CA GLU A 89 -31.97 13.61 -29.46
C GLU A 89 -33.39 13.18 -29.88
N THR A 90 -33.95 12.19 -29.18
CA THR A 90 -35.34 11.76 -29.42
C THR A 90 -36.32 12.91 -29.12
N LEU A 91 -36.13 13.63 -28.02
CA LEU A 91 -36.94 14.81 -27.67
C LEU A 91 -36.77 15.95 -28.68
N GLU A 92 -35.54 16.19 -29.15
CA GLU A 92 -35.24 17.21 -30.16
C GLU A 92 -36.00 16.95 -31.47
N SER A 93 -36.07 15.68 -31.88
CA SER A 93 -36.80 15.26 -33.09
C SER A 93 -38.32 15.48 -33.00
N GLN A 94 -38.86 15.50 -31.78
CA GLN A 94 -40.29 15.71 -31.50
C GLN A 94 -40.61 17.17 -31.16
N ALA A 95 -39.60 17.97 -30.82
CA ALA A 95 -39.77 19.37 -30.46
C ALA A 95 -40.21 20.19 -31.68
N THR A 96 -41.33 20.90 -31.53
CA THR A 96 -41.87 21.78 -32.58
C THR A 96 -41.51 23.24 -32.37
N ASP A 97 -41.14 23.62 -31.14
CA ASP A 97 -40.84 24.98 -30.74
C ASP A 97 -39.32 25.24 -30.68
N ASP A 98 -38.88 26.38 -31.21
CA ASP A 98 -37.45 26.72 -31.28
C ASP A 98 -36.83 26.95 -29.89
N SER A 99 -37.61 27.41 -28.91
CA SER A 99 -37.11 27.58 -27.54
C SER A 99 -36.87 26.22 -26.86
N GLN A 100 -37.71 25.21 -27.15
CA GLN A 100 -37.51 23.85 -26.66
C GLN A 100 -36.24 23.22 -27.26
N LYS A 101 -36.01 23.40 -28.58
CA LYS A 101 -34.80 22.92 -29.24
C LYS A 101 -33.54 23.56 -28.66
N GLU A 102 -33.57 24.86 -28.38
CA GLU A 102 -32.43 25.55 -27.76
C GLU A 102 -32.11 24.99 -26.36
N LEU A 103 -33.13 24.72 -25.54
CA LEU A 103 -32.95 24.11 -24.22
C LEU A 103 -32.40 22.68 -24.30
N ILE A 104 -32.88 21.88 -25.26
CA ILE A 104 -32.41 20.50 -25.47
C ILE A 104 -30.94 20.50 -25.91
N SER A 105 -30.57 21.37 -26.85
CA SER A 105 -29.19 21.51 -27.31
C SER A 105 -28.24 21.93 -26.17
N LYS A 106 -28.68 22.86 -25.30
CA LYS A 106 -27.92 23.21 -24.09
C LYS A 106 -27.76 22.01 -23.16
N ALA A 107 -28.82 21.24 -22.91
CA ALA A 107 -28.74 20.05 -22.08
C ALA A 107 -27.79 18.98 -22.66
N GLN A 108 -27.80 18.76 -23.98
CA GLN A 108 -26.85 17.85 -24.64
C GLN A 108 -25.40 18.31 -24.46
N SER A 109 -25.14 19.62 -24.55
CA SER A 109 -23.81 20.20 -24.32
C SER A 109 -23.32 19.96 -22.90
N GLU A 110 -24.18 20.19 -21.89
CA GLU A 110 -23.84 19.95 -20.47
C GLU A 110 -23.54 18.47 -20.20
N VAL A 111 -24.32 17.55 -20.77
CA VAL A 111 -24.05 16.10 -20.63
C VAL A 111 -22.75 15.70 -21.32
N THR A 112 -22.45 16.28 -22.48
CA THR A 112 -21.16 16.06 -23.17
C THR A 112 -20.00 16.57 -22.33
N GLU A 113 -20.16 17.71 -21.64
CA GLU A 113 -19.15 18.24 -20.73
C GLU A 113 -18.89 17.32 -19.54
N ILE A 114 -19.95 16.70 -18.99
CA ILE A 114 -19.80 15.64 -17.96
C ILE A 114 -18.96 14.48 -18.49
N MET A 115 -19.24 13.98 -19.71
CA MET A 115 -18.47 12.89 -20.32
C MET A 115 -17.00 13.28 -20.52
N MET A 116 -16.73 14.51 -20.97
CA MET A 116 -15.36 15.01 -21.11
C MET A 116 -14.65 15.11 -19.76
N ALA A 117 -15.33 15.56 -18.72
CA ALA A 117 -14.76 15.66 -17.38
C ALA A 117 -14.40 14.26 -16.80
N GLN A 118 -15.12 13.20 -17.17
CA GLN A 118 -14.77 11.84 -16.77
C GLN A 118 -13.43 11.36 -17.34
N SER A 119 -12.87 12.01 -18.37
CA SER A 119 -11.52 11.67 -18.86
C SER A 119 -10.41 11.84 -17.80
N PHE A 120 -10.63 12.66 -16.75
CA PHE A 120 -9.70 12.76 -15.62
C PHE A 120 -9.64 11.48 -14.76
N GLN A 121 -10.66 10.63 -14.82
CA GLN A 121 -10.68 9.36 -14.09
C GLN A 121 -9.69 8.35 -14.70
N ASP A 122 -9.47 8.35 -16.02
CA ASP A 122 -8.42 7.53 -16.66
C ASP A 122 -7.03 7.90 -16.15
N LEU A 123 -6.73 9.21 -16.08
CA LEU A 123 -5.46 9.69 -15.53
C LEU A 123 -5.32 9.36 -14.04
N THR A 124 -6.40 9.52 -13.26
CA THR A 124 -6.41 9.22 -11.82
C THR A 124 -6.20 7.73 -11.57
N GLY A 125 -6.85 6.86 -12.34
CA GLY A 125 -6.68 5.41 -12.28
C GLY A 125 -5.26 4.98 -12.61
N GLN A 126 -4.63 5.57 -13.63
CA GLN A 126 -3.23 5.29 -13.97
C GLN A 126 -2.26 5.71 -12.86
N VAL A 127 -2.46 6.91 -12.28
CA VAL A 127 -1.64 7.39 -11.15
C VAL A 127 -1.82 6.48 -9.94
N LEU A 128 -3.05 6.06 -9.61
CA LEU A 128 -3.32 5.21 -8.46
C LEU A 128 -2.74 3.80 -8.64
N ASN A 129 -2.84 3.23 -9.84
CA ASN A 129 -2.16 1.98 -10.20
C ASN A 129 -0.64 2.06 -10.04
N ARG A 130 -0.03 3.20 -10.43
CA ARG A 130 1.40 3.45 -10.19
C ARG A 130 1.74 3.47 -8.71
N VAL A 131 0.91 4.12 -7.89
CA VAL A 131 1.08 4.19 -6.43
C VAL A 131 0.99 2.80 -5.82
N ILE A 132 0.02 1.99 -6.21
CA ILE A 132 -0.12 0.59 -5.76
C ILE A 132 1.16 -0.19 -6.07
N MET A 133 1.64 -0.16 -7.32
CA MET A 133 2.88 -0.86 -7.67
C MET A 133 4.09 -0.42 -6.82
N LEU A 134 4.19 0.87 -6.49
CA LEU A 134 5.26 1.38 -5.64
C LEU A 134 5.12 0.88 -4.19
N VAL A 135 3.90 0.86 -3.65
CA VAL A 135 3.62 0.38 -2.30
C VAL A 135 3.88 -1.12 -2.21
N THR A 136 3.42 -1.92 -3.18
CA THR A 136 3.69 -3.36 -3.25
C THR A 136 5.20 -3.65 -3.39
N SER A 137 5.93 -2.86 -4.18
CA SER A 137 7.39 -3.01 -4.29
C SER A 137 8.10 -2.66 -2.98
N LEU A 138 7.61 -1.66 -2.25
CA LEU A 138 8.12 -1.30 -0.93
C LEU A 138 7.86 -2.43 0.07
N GLU A 139 6.64 -2.98 0.08
CA GLU A 139 6.25 -4.13 0.90
C GLU A 139 7.19 -5.32 0.68
N GLN A 140 7.44 -5.68 -0.59
CA GLN A 140 8.34 -6.79 -0.93
C GLN A 140 9.78 -6.52 -0.47
N SER A 141 10.27 -5.29 -0.63
CA SER A 141 11.63 -4.92 -0.20
C SER A 141 11.79 -4.99 1.32
N LEU A 142 10.75 -4.59 2.06
CA LEU A 142 10.73 -4.68 3.52
C LEU A 142 10.64 -6.14 3.98
N MET A 143 9.80 -6.96 3.36
CA MET A 143 9.76 -8.41 3.66
C MET A 143 11.11 -9.09 3.41
N GLU A 144 11.77 -8.79 2.30
CA GLU A 144 13.10 -9.32 2.01
C GLU A 144 14.16 -8.85 3.03
N LEU A 145 14.08 -7.61 3.49
CA LEU A 145 15.00 -7.07 4.50
C LEU A 145 14.79 -7.78 5.85
N ILE A 146 13.54 -7.99 6.24
CA ILE A 146 13.18 -8.71 7.47
C ILE A 146 13.71 -10.15 7.40
N ASP A 147 13.47 -10.86 6.30
CA ASP A 147 13.97 -12.23 6.09
C ASP A 147 15.50 -12.31 6.15
N LYS A 148 16.21 -11.40 5.46
CA LYS A 148 17.68 -11.36 5.44
C LYS A 148 18.31 -10.94 6.76
N SER A 149 17.58 -10.20 7.59
CA SER A 149 18.06 -9.78 8.92
C SER A 149 17.98 -10.87 9.99
N GLY A 150 17.38 -12.03 9.66
CA GLY A 150 17.23 -13.15 10.59
C GLY A 150 16.07 -12.99 11.57
N ILE A 151 15.22 -11.99 11.39
CA ILE A 151 13.96 -11.83 12.12
C ILE A 151 12.93 -12.68 11.39
N HIS A 152 12.38 -13.71 12.03
CA HIS A 152 11.25 -14.41 11.46
C HIS A 152 9.98 -13.58 11.62
N ILE A 153 9.30 -13.31 10.51
CA ILE A 153 8.00 -12.61 10.50
C ILE A 153 6.95 -13.31 11.38
N ASP A 154 7.12 -14.62 11.59
CA ASP A 154 6.27 -15.45 12.45
C ASP A 154 6.48 -15.20 13.94
N ASP A 155 7.64 -14.66 14.34
CA ASP A 155 7.93 -14.29 15.74
C ASP A 155 7.38 -12.89 16.10
N ILE A 156 6.89 -12.14 15.11
CA ILE A 156 6.18 -10.87 15.33
C ILE A 156 4.78 -11.20 15.85
N PRO A 157 4.43 -10.79 17.09
CA PRO A 157 3.10 -10.98 17.63
C PRO A 157 2.05 -10.40 16.69
N ASP A 158 1.02 -11.19 16.39
CA ASP A 158 -0.12 -10.70 15.64
C ASP A 158 -0.85 -9.65 16.51
N PRO A 159 -1.28 -8.50 15.96
CA PRO A 159 -2.00 -7.46 16.72
C PRO A 159 -3.24 -7.96 17.49
N SER A 160 -3.71 -9.17 17.20
CA SER A 160 -4.87 -9.80 17.82
C SER A 160 -4.70 -10.17 19.30
N ASP A 161 -3.49 -10.11 19.86
CA ASP A 161 -3.23 -10.52 21.25
C ASP A 161 -3.46 -9.41 22.31
N SER A 162 -3.62 -8.14 21.93
CA SER A 162 -3.88 -7.05 22.88
C SER A 162 -5.35 -6.56 22.86
N GLU A 163 -5.97 -6.50 24.05
CA GLU A 163 -7.40 -6.17 24.21
C GLU A 163 -7.73 -4.70 23.83
N GLU A 164 -6.72 -3.80 23.89
CA GLU A 164 -6.83 -2.40 23.45
C GLU A 164 -6.76 -2.25 21.93
N GLU A 165 -5.95 -3.06 21.23
CA GLU A 165 -5.87 -3.01 19.76
C GLU A 165 -7.03 -3.74 19.09
N ARG A 166 -7.61 -4.78 19.73
CA ARG A 166 -8.90 -5.36 19.28
C ARG A 166 -10.00 -4.31 19.21
N LYS A 167 -10.10 -3.42 20.22
CA LYS A 167 -11.04 -2.28 20.21
C LYS A 167 -10.69 -1.24 19.14
N ALA A 168 -9.40 -1.03 18.85
CA ALA A 168 -8.97 -0.16 17.76
C ALA A 168 -9.25 -0.75 16.37
N GLN A 169 -9.16 -2.08 16.22
CA GLN A 169 -9.55 -2.82 15.01
C GLN A 169 -11.07 -2.82 14.82
N GLU A 170 -11.85 -2.98 15.89
CA GLU A 170 -13.31 -2.77 15.88
C GLU A 170 -13.67 -1.33 15.47
N MET A 171 -12.90 -0.32 15.93
CA MET A 171 -13.05 1.07 15.49
C MET A 171 -12.55 1.33 14.05
N LYS A 172 -11.74 0.45 13.47
CA LYS A 172 -11.35 0.50 12.03
C LYS A 172 -12.50 0.12 11.09
N GLY A 173 -13.63 -0.34 11.64
CA GLY A 173 -14.88 -0.68 10.93
C GLY A 173 -15.76 0.51 10.53
N ILE A 174 -15.29 1.76 10.64
CA ILE A 174 -16.01 2.93 10.11
C ILE A 174 -15.76 3.02 8.59
N GLY A 175 -16.14 1.98 7.85
CA GLY A 175 -15.94 1.88 6.40
C GLY A 175 -16.44 0.55 5.86
N PRO A 176 -16.76 0.47 4.55
CA PRO A 176 -17.17 -0.79 3.94
C PRO A 176 -16.09 -1.86 4.14
N ASN A 177 -16.54 -3.09 4.38
CA ASN A 177 -15.68 -4.24 4.65
C ASN A 177 -15.12 -4.79 3.32
N VAL A 178 -13.96 -4.30 2.90
CA VAL A 178 -13.48 -4.44 1.50
C VAL A 178 -12.23 -5.31 1.34
N THR A 179 -11.55 -5.65 2.43
CA THR A 179 -10.32 -6.47 2.38
C THR A 179 -10.62 -7.95 2.69
N LYS A 180 -9.92 -8.91 2.08
CA LYS A 180 -10.15 -10.36 2.26
C LYS A 180 -10.02 -10.80 3.72
N SER A 181 -9.08 -10.23 4.46
CA SER A 181 -8.92 -10.49 5.90
C SER A 181 -10.08 -9.95 6.74
N SER A 182 -10.70 -8.85 6.28
CA SER A 182 -11.86 -8.25 6.93
C SER A 182 -13.17 -8.98 6.58
N GLN A 183 -13.28 -9.53 5.37
CA GLN A 183 -14.41 -10.36 4.93
C GLN A 183 -14.50 -11.71 5.64
N GLN A 184 -13.38 -12.31 6.07
CA GLN A 184 -13.39 -13.55 6.86
C GLN A 184 -13.95 -13.36 8.28
N ASN A 185 -13.88 -12.15 8.82
CA ASN A 185 -14.48 -11.77 10.10
C ASN A 185 -15.84 -11.07 9.92
N ALA A 186 -16.35 -11.00 8.70
CA ALA A 186 -17.65 -10.41 8.43
C ALA A 186 -18.75 -11.35 8.89
N VAL A 187 -19.59 -10.86 9.79
CA VAL A 187 -20.89 -11.44 10.10
C VAL A 187 -21.70 -11.43 8.80
N SER A 188 -21.76 -12.60 8.15
CA SER A 188 -22.22 -12.71 6.75
C SER A 188 -23.69 -13.09 6.68
N SER A 189 -24.25 -13.57 7.80
CA SER A 189 -25.61 -14.08 7.87
C SER A 189 -26.40 -13.43 9.01
N GLN A 190 -27.70 -13.25 8.79
CA GLN A 190 -28.63 -12.72 9.79
C GLN A 190 -28.68 -13.60 11.05
N ASP A 191 -28.40 -14.90 10.92
CA ASP A 191 -28.36 -15.84 12.04
C ASP A 191 -27.16 -15.54 12.97
N GLU A 192 -26.00 -15.17 12.42
CA GLU A 192 -24.84 -14.75 13.22
C GLU A 192 -25.05 -13.38 13.88
N VAL A 193 -25.84 -12.49 13.25
CA VAL A 193 -26.26 -11.22 13.86
C VAL A 193 -27.14 -11.48 15.09
N ASP A 194 -28.09 -12.41 14.97
CA ASP A 194 -29.00 -12.77 16.06
C ASP A 194 -28.25 -13.49 17.20
N ASP A 195 -27.24 -14.31 16.89
CA ASP A 195 -26.36 -14.95 17.89
C ASP A 195 -25.52 -13.91 18.65
N LEU A 196 -24.97 -12.91 17.97
CA LEU A 196 -24.21 -11.80 18.59
C LEU A 196 -25.09 -10.88 19.45
N LEU A 197 -26.34 -10.64 19.05
CA LEU A 197 -27.31 -9.88 19.83
C LEU A 197 -27.78 -10.68 21.07
N GLY A 198 -27.94 -11.99 20.91
CA GLY A 198 -28.22 -12.92 21.99
C GLY A 198 -27.12 -12.95 23.07
N ASP A 199 -25.85 -12.88 22.66
CA ASP A 199 -24.70 -12.82 23.58
C ASP A 199 -24.57 -11.45 24.28
N LEU A 200 -25.06 -10.36 23.64
CA LEU A 200 -25.19 -9.04 24.24
C LEU A 200 -26.43 -8.87 25.14
N GLY A 201 -27.33 -9.86 25.17
CA GLY A 201 -28.50 -9.89 26.05
C GLY A 201 -29.66 -8.97 25.65
N ILE A 202 -29.77 -8.62 24.36
CA ILE A 202 -30.90 -7.86 23.77
C ILE A 202 -31.58 -8.63 22.63
#